data_AF-F7M3Z8-F1
#
_entry.id   AF-F7M3Z8-F1
#
_cell.length_a   1.000
_cell.length_b   1.000
_cell.length_c   1.000
_cell.angle_alpha   90.00
_cell.angle_beta   90.00
_cell.angle_gamma   90.00
#
_symmetry.space_group_name_H-M   'P 1'
#
loop_
_entity.id
_entity.type
_entity.pdbx_description
1 polymer ?
#
loop_
_entity_poly.entity_id
_entity_poly.type
_entity_poly.pdbx_seq_one_letter_code
_entity_poly.pdbx_strand_id
1 'polypeptide(L)'
;MMKKNLHRTALLLSIGLPYGMHAGEIPDKPNILIFIADDLGWEEVGAYGHPVVRTPNIDSLALNGLRFDNFFLTASSSSPSRASIFTGMYPSSTRAQNLHDKLPSEATLFTDCLQKNGYYTMLVGKNHGTNSPEIEKRFDYLKSVGKPWKMGDLWVEALRQRPKDKPFFMFAASLDPHRPYKQGAYDNPYRPSEVIIPPYLPDSPEMREDIADYYNEVTRFDTHVGAVLNLLREEKELTNTLIIVMTDNGRPFAQCKTRVNTQGIKSPFIVFYPHIVRKGGVTSSLASAVDIAPTLLEIADAKRSPGLQGISLLPILNNPDTEVREFAFAEHNWHAFKAYERAVITKEFIYIKNWLPHLSNPVVGDAMRTPAYLQMLADFEKGRLGEIYQDCFIAPRSEEELYSLAKDIHCLNNIAHKRTMKEELSRLRLVLKVWQESVGDVFPGEENIKQDDGRFARPLGR
;
A
#
# COMPACT_ATOMS: atom_id res chain seq x y z
N MET A 1 -31.33 52.99 6.72
CA MET A 1 -29.88 52.91 6.48
C MET A 1 -29.51 51.43 6.36
N MET A 2 -29.58 50.90 5.13
CA MET A 2 -29.38 49.48 4.81
C MET A 2 -27.87 49.16 4.75
N LYS A 3 -27.42 48.11 5.45
CA LYS A 3 -26.14 47.45 5.14
C LYS A 3 -26.44 46.01 4.76
N LYS A 4 -26.26 45.71 3.47
CA LYS A 4 -26.38 44.37 2.88
C LYS A 4 -25.15 43.55 3.29
N ASN A 5 -25.39 42.38 3.87
CA ASN A 5 -24.38 41.34 4.05
C ASN A 5 -24.08 40.70 2.69
N LEU A 6 -22.83 40.82 2.23
CA LEU A 6 -22.35 40.15 1.03
C LEU A 6 -21.82 38.76 1.45
N HIS A 7 -22.65 37.72 1.29
CA HIS A 7 -22.16 36.35 1.31
C HIS A 7 -21.40 36.09 0.00
N ARG A 8 -20.08 35.86 0.10
CA ARG A 8 -19.28 35.34 -1.01
C ARG A 8 -19.52 33.84 -1.12
N THR A 9 -20.53 33.45 -1.91
CA THR A 9 -20.70 32.08 -2.37
C THR A 9 -19.63 31.82 -3.43
N ALA A 10 -18.61 31.03 -3.09
CA ALA A 10 -17.70 30.47 -4.09
C ALA A 10 -18.46 29.42 -4.89
N LEU A 11 -18.87 29.79 -6.11
CA LEU A 11 -19.50 28.89 -7.07
C LEU A 11 -18.40 27.99 -7.64
N LEU A 12 -18.26 26.78 -7.10
CA LEU A 12 -17.51 25.70 -7.74
C LEU A 12 -18.29 25.30 -9.00
N LEU A 13 -17.87 25.84 -10.15
CA LEU A 13 -18.29 25.36 -11.46
C LEU A 13 -17.69 23.98 -11.70
N SER A 14 -18.41 22.95 -11.27
CA SER A 14 -18.24 21.58 -11.76
C SER A 14 -18.74 21.53 -13.20
N ILE A 15 -17.85 21.80 -14.16
CA ILE A 15 -18.10 21.50 -15.56
C ILE A 15 -17.99 19.98 -15.71
N GLY A 16 -19.06 19.27 -15.36
CA GLY A 16 -19.25 17.88 -15.73
C GLY A 16 -19.57 17.80 -17.21
N LEU A 17 -18.56 17.66 -18.05
CA LEU A 17 -18.76 17.21 -19.42
C LEU A 17 -19.02 15.69 -19.39
N PRO A 18 -20.11 15.20 -20.01
CA PRO A 18 -20.38 13.78 -20.08
C PRO A 18 -19.29 13.11 -20.94
N TYR A 19 -18.59 12.14 -20.36
CA TYR A 19 -17.67 11.26 -21.09
C TYR A 19 -18.47 10.43 -22.10
N GLY A 20 -18.46 10.86 -23.36
CA GLY A 20 -18.86 10.01 -24.48
C GLY A 20 -17.79 8.92 -24.69
N MET A 21 -17.85 7.85 -23.90
CA MET A 21 -16.99 6.68 -24.07
C MET A 21 -17.50 5.84 -25.25
N HIS A 22 -16.91 6.01 -26.42
CA HIS A 22 -16.97 4.96 -27.43
C HIS A 22 -16.07 3.81 -26.99
N ALA A 23 -16.62 2.60 -26.94
CA ALA A 23 -15.86 1.37 -26.76
C ALA A 23 -14.90 1.22 -27.96
N GLY A 24 -13.61 1.49 -27.75
CA GLY A 24 -12.55 1.16 -28.70
C GLY A 24 -11.99 -0.22 -28.40
N GLU A 25 -11.52 -0.91 -29.45
CA GLU A 25 -10.67 -2.10 -29.30
C GLU A 25 -9.50 -1.80 -28.33
N ILE A 26 -9.07 -2.81 -27.56
CA ILE A 26 -7.89 -2.69 -26.72
C ILE A 26 -6.71 -2.41 -27.67
N PRO A 27 -5.99 -1.27 -27.52
CA PRO A 27 -4.80 -1.02 -28.31
C PRO A 27 -3.80 -2.17 -28.17
N ASP A 28 -3.15 -2.57 -29.26
CA ASP A 28 -2.25 -3.75 -29.29
C ASP A 28 -1.21 -3.76 -28.16
N LYS A 29 -0.78 -2.57 -27.68
CA LYS A 29 0.11 -2.41 -26.53
C LYS A 29 -0.24 -1.17 -25.70
N PRO A 30 -0.99 -1.31 -24.59
CA PRO A 30 -1.28 -0.16 -23.72
C PRO A 30 -0.04 0.36 -23.00
N ASN A 31 -0.05 1.64 -22.64
CA ASN A 31 0.90 2.14 -21.64
C ASN A 31 0.50 1.65 -20.24
N ILE A 32 1.46 1.54 -19.34
CA ILE A 32 1.24 1.10 -17.96
C ILE A 32 1.86 2.09 -16.99
N LEU A 33 1.09 2.51 -15.99
CA LEU A 33 1.51 3.43 -14.96
C LEU A 33 1.05 2.95 -13.59
N ILE A 34 1.99 2.78 -12.66
CA ILE A 34 1.70 2.51 -11.26
C ILE A 34 2.13 3.72 -10.45
N PHE A 35 1.16 4.41 -9.82
CA PHE A 35 1.42 5.31 -8.72
C PHE A 35 1.46 4.52 -7.43
N ILE A 36 2.59 4.57 -6.73
CA ILE A 36 2.73 3.93 -5.43
C ILE A 36 3.10 4.98 -4.37
N ALA A 37 2.20 5.16 -3.40
CA ALA A 37 2.46 5.94 -2.20
C ALA A 37 3.35 5.17 -1.22
N ASP A 38 4.07 5.89 -0.38
CA ASP A 38 4.94 5.35 0.66
C ASP A 38 4.31 5.57 2.04
N ASP A 39 3.78 4.51 2.65
CA ASP A 39 3.03 4.54 3.92
C ASP A 39 1.64 5.22 3.86
N LEU A 40 0.85 5.02 2.79
CA LEU A 40 -0.53 5.50 2.71
C LEU A 40 -1.49 4.51 3.37
N GLY A 41 -2.30 4.95 4.33
CA GLY A 41 -3.38 4.15 4.90
C GLY A 41 -4.52 4.00 3.89
N TRP A 42 -5.10 2.80 3.80
CA TRP A 42 -6.18 2.50 2.87
C TRP A 42 -7.45 3.31 3.12
N GLU A 43 -7.64 3.81 4.34
CA GLU A 43 -8.76 4.67 4.70
C GLU A 43 -8.52 6.13 4.32
N GLU A 44 -7.29 6.59 4.11
CA GLU A 44 -6.97 8.01 3.82
C GLU A 44 -7.05 8.34 2.34
N VAL A 45 -8.11 7.89 1.69
CA VAL A 45 -8.43 8.24 0.31
C VAL A 45 -9.93 8.53 0.25
N GLY A 46 -10.32 9.66 -0.33
CA GLY A 46 -11.73 10.07 -0.46
C GLY A 46 -12.59 8.99 -1.14
N ALA A 47 -12.04 8.34 -2.17
CA ALA A 47 -12.64 7.19 -2.86
C ALA A 47 -12.96 6.01 -1.94
N TYR A 48 -12.32 5.88 -0.77
CA TYR A 48 -12.58 4.84 0.23
C TYR A 48 -13.51 5.32 1.36
N GLY A 49 -14.10 6.51 1.21
CA GLY A 49 -15.11 7.05 2.12
C GLY A 49 -14.58 8.01 3.17
N HIS A 50 -13.30 8.42 3.09
CA HIS A 50 -12.76 9.39 4.02
C HIS A 50 -13.43 10.77 3.86
N PRO A 51 -14.05 11.34 4.90
CA PRO A 51 -14.85 12.56 4.74
C PRO A 51 -14.04 13.86 4.74
N VAL A 52 -12.78 13.82 5.18
CA VAL A 52 -11.93 15.01 5.36
C VAL A 52 -10.77 15.09 4.37
N VAL A 53 -9.99 14.02 4.22
CA VAL A 53 -8.86 13.92 3.29
C VAL A 53 -9.30 14.23 1.85
N ARG A 54 -8.54 15.12 1.20
CA ARG A 54 -8.79 15.63 -0.15
C ARG A 54 -7.90 14.89 -1.15
N THR A 55 -8.51 13.99 -1.93
CA THR A 55 -7.84 13.25 -3.01
C THR A 55 -8.60 13.29 -4.34
N PRO A 56 -8.99 14.48 -4.85
CA PRO A 56 -9.90 14.57 -6.00
C PRO A 56 -9.39 13.89 -7.28
N ASN A 57 -8.08 13.78 -7.49
CA ASN A 57 -7.53 13.13 -8.68
C ASN A 57 -7.65 11.61 -8.58
N ILE A 58 -7.33 11.03 -7.43
CA ILE A 58 -7.50 9.60 -7.14
C ILE A 58 -8.99 9.25 -7.12
N ASP A 59 -9.84 10.11 -6.55
CA ASP A 59 -11.30 9.94 -6.53
C ASP A 59 -11.87 9.91 -7.96
N SER A 60 -11.35 10.78 -8.84
CA SER A 60 -11.73 10.77 -10.26
C SER A 60 -11.29 9.49 -10.97
N LEU A 61 -10.14 8.90 -10.63
CA LEU A 61 -9.72 7.61 -11.20
C LEU A 61 -10.63 6.49 -10.70
N ALA A 62 -10.99 6.48 -9.41
CA ALA A 62 -11.89 5.49 -8.84
C ALA A 62 -13.30 5.57 -9.45
N LEU A 63 -13.83 6.78 -9.64
CA LEU A 63 -15.15 6.99 -10.25
C LEU A 63 -15.26 6.45 -11.68
N ASN A 64 -14.14 6.44 -12.42
CA ASN A 64 -14.07 5.99 -13.82
C ASN A 64 -13.30 4.68 -13.99
N GLY A 65 -12.98 4.01 -12.88
CA GLY A 65 -12.18 2.79 -12.83
C GLY A 65 -12.79 1.78 -11.86
N LEU A 66 -12.01 0.75 -11.52
CA LEU A 66 -12.43 -0.28 -10.58
C LEU A 66 -11.67 -0.08 -9.26
N ARG A 67 -12.40 0.20 -8.19
CA ARG A 67 -11.89 0.24 -6.81
C ARG A 67 -11.98 -1.16 -6.20
N PHE A 68 -10.90 -1.66 -5.62
CA PHE A 68 -10.88 -2.93 -4.92
C PHE A 68 -11.01 -2.71 -3.43
N ASP A 69 -12.10 -3.19 -2.83
CA ASP A 69 -12.29 -3.09 -1.39
C ASP A 69 -11.46 -4.13 -0.64
N ASN A 70 -10.97 -5.20 -1.30
CA ASN A 70 -10.23 -6.29 -0.67
C ASN A 70 -8.90 -6.59 -1.39
N PHE A 71 -8.00 -5.60 -1.42
CA PHE A 71 -6.64 -5.76 -1.93
C PHE A 71 -5.61 -5.77 -0.79
N PHE A 72 -4.76 -6.82 -0.76
CA PHE A 72 -3.81 -7.05 0.33
C PHE A 72 -2.36 -7.20 -0.16
N LEU A 73 -1.46 -6.52 0.52
CA LEU A 73 -0.01 -6.60 0.34
C LEU A 73 0.52 -7.92 0.91
N THR A 74 1.64 -8.37 0.38
CA THR A 74 2.32 -9.58 0.86
C THR A 74 3.28 -9.32 2.01
N ALA A 75 3.53 -8.05 2.35
CA ALA A 75 4.30 -7.66 3.51
C ALA A 75 3.91 -6.26 3.99
N SER A 76 4.08 -5.99 5.29
CA SER A 76 3.95 -4.64 5.87
C SER A 76 5.32 -3.97 6.08
N SER A 77 6.13 -3.95 5.03
CA SER A 77 7.45 -3.34 5.03
C SER A 77 7.82 -3.01 3.59
N SER A 78 8.34 -1.80 3.36
CA SER A 78 8.48 -1.23 2.02
C SER A 78 9.32 -2.10 1.08
N SER A 79 10.46 -2.65 1.54
CA SER A 79 11.33 -3.45 0.68
C SER A 79 10.75 -4.79 0.25
N PRO A 80 10.33 -5.69 1.17
CA PRO A 80 9.74 -6.96 0.77
C PRO A 80 8.43 -6.77 -0.01
N SER A 81 7.62 -5.76 0.33
CA SER A 81 6.37 -5.48 -0.41
C SER A 81 6.64 -5.06 -1.86
N ARG A 82 7.54 -4.09 -2.08
CA ARG A 82 7.93 -3.66 -3.44
C ARG A 82 8.64 -4.77 -4.21
N ALA A 83 9.48 -5.58 -3.55
CA ALA A 83 10.09 -6.75 -4.16
C ALA A 83 9.03 -7.74 -4.66
N SER A 84 7.98 -8.00 -3.88
CA SER A 84 6.85 -8.83 -4.29
C SER A 84 6.10 -8.27 -5.48
N ILE A 85 5.91 -6.95 -5.56
CA ILE A 85 5.26 -6.32 -6.72
C ILE A 85 6.10 -6.54 -7.99
N PHE A 86 7.42 -6.31 -7.94
CA PHE A 86 8.30 -6.44 -9.10
C PHE A 86 8.49 -7.88 -9.58
N THR A 87 8.46 -8.84 -8.66
CA THR A 87 8.71 -10.27 -8.97
C THR A 87 7.42 -11.06 -9.18
N GLY A 88 6.29 -10.62 -8.61
CA GLY A 88 5.07 -11.42 -8.50
C GLY A 88 5.21 -12.62 -7.56
N MET A 89 6.13 -12.54 -6.60
CA MET A 89 6.45 -13.60 -5.64
C MET A 89 6.28 -13.12 -4.19
N TYR A 90 5.94 -14.02 -3.27
CA TYR A 90 5.91 -13.75 -1.83
C TYR A 90 7.32 -13.49 -1.28
N PRO A 91 7.48 -12.68 -0.21
CA PRO A 91 8.79 -12.32 0.34
C PRO A 91 9.69 -13.53 0.61
N SER A 92 9.16 -14.63 1.16
CA SER A 92 9.92 -15.87 1.40
C SER A 92 10.52 -16.49 0.12
N SER A 93 9.92 -16.24 -1.04
CA SER A 93 10.42 -16.75 -2.34
C SER A 93 11.31 -15.75 -3.09
N THR A 94 11.32 -14.46 -2.72
CA THR A 94 12.16 -13.45 -3.38
C THR A 94 13.63 -13.51 -2.96
N ARG A 95 13.92 -14.14 -1.82
CA ARG A 95 15.21 -14.04 -1.09
C ARG A 95 15.56 -12.61 -0.64
N ALA A 96 14.58 -11.69 -0.67
CA ALA A 96 14.68 -10.32 -0.17
C ALA A 96 13.51 -10.01 0.77
N GLN A 97 13.43 -10.79 1.85
CA GLN A 97 12.25 -10.82 2.73
C GLN A 97 12.28 -9.79 3.88
N ASN A 98 13.41 -9.10 4.06
CA ASN A 98 13.60 -8.11 5.11
C ASN A 98 13.79 -6.70 4.56
N LEU A 99 13.67 -5.69 5.43
CA LEU A 99 13.99 -4.30 5.07
C LEU A 99 15.43 -4.19 4.53
N HIS A 100 15.60 -3.44 3.43
CA HIS A 100 16.88 -3.20 2.75
C HIS A 100 17.56 -4.43 2.13
N ASP A 101 16.94 -5.61 2.16
CA ASP A 101 17.49 -6.75 1.43
C ASP A 101 17.57 -6.41 -0.05
N LYS A 102 18.64 -6.91 -0.68
CA LYS A 102 18.84 -6.80 -2.11
C LYS A 102 18.14 -7.99 -2.78
N LEU A 103 17.35 -7.71 -3.79
CA LEU A 103 16.92 -8.76 -4.70
C LEU A 103 18.17 -9.38 -5.36
N PRO A 104 18.25 -10.72 -5.47
CA PRO A 104 19.32 -11.38 -6.20
C PRO A 104 19.38 -10.88 -7.64
N SER A 105 20.58 -10.68 -8.19
CA SER A 105 20.75 -10.11 -9.54
C SER A 105 20.14 -10.98 -10.64
N GLU A 106 20.01 -12.28 -10.40
CA GLU A 106 19.35 -13.25 -11.27
C GLU A 106 17.80 -13.25 -11.17
N ALA A 107 17.22 -12.50 -10.22
CA ALA A 107 15.77 -12.41 -10.08
C ALA A 107 15.15 -11.80 -11.35
N THR A 108 14.17 -12.50 -11.92
CA THR A 108 13.42 -12.00 -13.08
C THR A 108 12.29 -11.09 -12.61
N LEU A 109 12.27 -9.86 -13.11
CA LEU A 109 11.18 -8.92 -12.84
C LEU A 109 10.15 -8.99 -13.96
N PHE A 110 8.89 -8.66 -13.65
CA PHE A 110 7.88 -8.50 -14.72
C PHE A 110 8.27 -7.40 -15.71
N THR A 111 9.03 -6.39 -15.26
CA THR A 111 9.54 -5.30 -16.11
C THR A 111 10.55 -5.79 -17.14
N ASP A 112 11.34 -6.84 -16.83
CA ASP A 112 12.24 -7.47 -17.81
C ASP A 112 11.45 -8.11 -18.95
N CYS A 113 10.28 -8.70 -18.64
CA CYS A 113 9.38 -9.26 -19.63
C CYS A 113 8.70 -8.18 -20.47
N LEU A 114 8.30 -7.05 -19.87
CA LEU A 114 7.76 -5.90 -20.59
C LEU A 114 8.79 -5.30 -21.56
N GLN A 115 10.04 -5.13 -21.12
CA GLN A 115 11.12 -4.65 -22.00
C GLN A 115 11.35 -5.57 -23.19
N LYS A 116 11.41 -6.88 -22.97
CA LYS A 116 11.51 -7.87 -24.05
C LYS A 116 10.32 -7.80 -25.01
N ASN A 117 9.17 -7.32 -24.55
CA ASN A 117 7.99 -7.05 -25.37
C ASN A 117 7.93 -5.62 -25.96
N GLY A 118 9.03 -4.87 -25.88
CA GLY A 118 9.19 -3.56 -26.54
C GLY A 118 8.80 -2.35 -25.71
N TYR A 119 8.49 -2.51 -24.42
CA TYR A 119 8.17 -1.39 -23.53
C TYR A 119 9.42 -0.61 -23.12
N TYR A 120 9.29 0.71 -23.06
CA TYR A 120 10.25 1.58 -22.37
C TYR A 120 9.92 1.60 -20.87
N THR A 121 10.81 1.08 -20.03
CA THR A 121 10.56 0.91 -18.59
C THR A 121 11.23 2.00 -17.76
N MET A 122 10.45 2.56 -16.83
CA MET A 122 10.86 3.69 -16.01
C MET A 122 10.61 3.40 -14.53
N LEU A 123 11.59 3.71 -13.68
CA LEU A 123 11.45 3.75 -12.23
C LEU A 123 11.84 5.15 -11.75
N VAL A 124 10.89 5.87 -11.16
CA VAL A 124 11.11 7.27 -10.76
C VAL A 124 10.65 7.48 -9.32
N GLY A 125 11.60 7.82 -8.45
CA GLY A 125 11.38 8.09 -7.03
C GLY A 125 11.95 7.02 -6.10
N LYS A 126 11.17 6.58 -5.11
CA LYS A 126 11.63 5.60 -4.11
C LYS A 126 11.63 4.18 -4.71
N ASN A 127 12.81 3.70 -5.14
CA ASN A 127 12.97 2.30 -5.52
C ASN A 127 12.64 1.39 -4.34
N HIS A 128 13.55 1.33 -3.36
CA HIS A 128 13.48 0.59 -2.10
C HIS A 128 12.99 -0.87 -2.15
N GLY A 129 12.77 -1.47 -3.32
CA GLY A 129 12.27 -2.83 -3.52
C GLY A 129 13.26 -3.75 -4.22
N THR A 130 14.11 -3.22 -5.10
CA THR A 130 15.18 -4.03 -5.71
C THR A 130 16.48 -3.95 -4.91
N ASN A 131 16.86 -2.75 -4.48
CA ASN A 131 18.09 -2.45 -3.72
C ASN A 131 19.38 -3.05 -4.32
N SER A 132 19.36 -3.38 -5.61
CA SER A 132 20.48 -3.99 -6.35
C SER A 132 20.84 -3.10 -7.54
N PRO A 133 22.08 -2.56 -7.57
CA PRO A 133 22.56 -1.76 -8.70
C PRO A 133 22.52 -2.52 -10.03
N GLU A 134 22.71 -3.85 -10.00
CA GLU A 134 22.62 -4.71 -11.18
C GLU A 134 21.20 -4.71 -11.76
N ILE A 135 20.19 -4.77 -10.88
CA ILE A 135 18.79 -4.72 -11.27
C ILE A 135 18.38 -3.31 -11.70
N GLU A 136 18.85 -2.28 -11.00
CA GLU A 136 18.55 -0.88 -11.31
C GLU A 136 18.97 -0.49 -12.74
N LYS A 137 20.12 -1.00 -13.19
CA LYS A 137 20.61 -0.82 -14.57
C LYS A 137 19.74 -1.48 -15.65
N ARG A 138 18.78 -2.33 -15.26
CA ARG A 138 17.86 -2.96 -16.20
C ARG A 138 16.73 -2.03 -16.63
N PHE A 139 16.40 -0.98 -15.89
CA PHE A 139 15.40 0.00 -16.33
C PHE A 139 15.98 0.94 -17.40
N ASP A 140 15.20 1.28 -18.42
CA ASP A 140 15.63 2.22 -19.46
C ASP A 140 15.77 3.65 -18.94
N TYR A 141 14.94 4.01 -17.95
CA TYR A 141 15.03 5.25 -17.20
C TYR A 141 14.94 4.97 -15.71
N LEU A 142 15.97 5.34 -14.96
CA LEU A 142 15.93 5.29 -13.52
C LEU A 142 16.37 6.62 -12.93
N LYS A 143 15.49 7.23 -12.15
CA LYS A 143 15.78 8.45 -11.39
C LYS A 143 15.32 8.24 -9.96
N SER A 144 16.24 7.73 -9.15
CA SER A 144 16.03 7.57 -7.72
C SER A 144 16.18 8.89 -6.98
N VAL A 145 15.34 9.07 -5.97
CA VAL A 145 15.33 10.15 -4.95
C VAL A 145 15.29 11.61 -5.43
N GLY A 146 14.14 12.24 -5.18
CA GLY A 146 13.97 13.69 -5.13
C GLY A 146 13.57 14.14 -3.73
N LYS A 147 13.25 15.42 -3.56
CA LYS A 147 12.51 15.88 -2.37
C LYS A 147 11.02 15.49 -2.54
N PRO A 148 10.27 15.16 -1.48
CA PRO A 148 8.86 14.77 -1.61
C PRO A 148 8.02 15.72 -2.48
N TRP A 149 8.14 17.04 -2.27
CA TRP A 149 7.45 18.08 -3.06
C TRP A 149 7.94 18.26 -4.51
N LYS A 150 8.84 17.41 -5.00
CA LYS A 150 9.31 17.38 -6.39
C LYS A 150 8.88 16.12 -7.14
N MET A 151 8.19 15.19 -6.48
CA MET A 151 7.89 13.90 -7.10
C MET A 151 7.02 14.02 -8.37
N GLY A 152 6.00 14.86 -8.36
CA GLY A 152 5.17 15.12 -9.55
C GLY A 152 5.99 15.67 -10.73
N ASP A 153 6.87 16.65 -10.47
CA ASP A 153 7.77 17.23 -11.49
C ASP A 153 8.66 16.15 -12.12
N LEU A 154 9.22 15.26 -11.29
CA LEU A 154 10.11 14.18 -11.75
C LEU A 154 9.38 13.15 -12.61
N TRP A 155 8.15 12.79 -12.25
CA TRP A 155 7.32 11.88 -13.06
C TRP A 155 6.94 12.49 -14.40
N VAL A 156 6.54 13.76 -14.41
CA VAL A 156 6.24 14.51 -15.64
C VAL A 156 7.48 14.65 -16.52
N GLU A 157 8.64 14.93 -15.94
CA GLU A 157 9.92 15.03 -16.66
C GLU A 157 10.27 13.70 -17.35
N ALA A 158 10.21 12.58 -16.62
CA ALA A 158 10.50 11.26 -17.17
C ALA A 158 9.55 10.91 -18.33
N LEU A 159 8.25 11.17 -18.16
CA LEU A 159 7.26 10.97 -19.21
C LEU A 159 7.51 11.84 -20.44
N ARG A 160 8.00 13.07 -20.29
CA ARG A 160 8.36 13.93 -21.43
C ARG A 160 9.60 13.44 -22.17
N GLN A 161 10.55 12.85 -21.45
CA GLN A 161 11.82 12.34 -22.01
C GLN A 161 11.68 10.95 -22.66
N ARG A 162 10.57 10.23 -22.42
CA ARG A 162 10.33 8.90 -22.99
C ARG A 162 10.26 8.92 -24.53
N PRO A 163 10.71 7.86 -25.21
CA PRO A 163 10.42 7.65 -26.64
C PRO A 163 8.90 7.59 -26.88
N LYS A 164 8.40 8.36 -27.85
CA LYS A 164 6.95 8.44 -28.15
C LYS A 164 6.45 7.34 -29.08
N ASP A 165 7.36 6.60 -29.70
CA ASP A 165 7.12 5.50 -30.63
C ASP A 165 7.05 4.12 -29.95
N LYS A 166 7.13 4.07 -28.61
CA LYS A 166 7.09 2.84 -27.81
C LYS A 166 6.02 2.94 -26.72
N PRO A 167 5.36 1.83 -26.36
CA PRO A 167 4.58 1.78 -25.13
C PRO A 167 5.53 1.95 -23.94
N PHE A 168 5.05 2.53 -22.85
CA PHE A 168 5.85 2.70 -21.64
C PHE A 168 5.28 1.94 -20.45
N PHE A 169 6.17 1.57 -19.54
CA PHE A 169 5.84 1.24 -18.15
C PHE A 169 6.51 2.26 -17.25
N MET A 170 5.78 2.83 -16.29
CA MET A 170 6.37 3.66 -15.24
C MET A 170 5.92 3.22 -13.86
N PHE A 171 6.89 2.98 -12.99
CA PHE A 171 6.72 2.86 -11.55
C PHE A 171 6.98 4.24 -10.91
N ALA A 172 5.90 5.02 -10.74
CA ALA A 172 5.91 6.36 -10.16
C ALA A 172 5.85 6.25 -8.62
N ALA A 173 7.03 6.13 -8.01
CA ALA A 173 7.16 5.82 -6.60
C ALA A 173 7.33 7.07 -5.74
N SER A 174 6.28 7.41 -4.99
CA SER A 174 6.26 8.58 -4.11
C SER A 174 7.20 8.41 -2.91
N LEU A 175 7.56 9.55 -2.31
CA LEU A 175 8.05 9.62 -0.93
C LEU A 175 6.93 10.02 0.04
N ASP A 176 5.80 10.49 -0.46
CA ASP A 176 4.62 10.80 0.34
C ASP A 176 3.74 9.55 0.50
N PRO A 177 3.05 9.38 1.64
CA PRO A 177 3.12 10.20 2.87
C PRO A 177 4.10 9.67 3.96
N HIS A 178 5.32 9.31 3.59
CA HIS A 178 6.35 8.85 4.53
C HIS A 178 6.92 10.00 5.37
N ARG A 179 7.37 9.68 6.58
CA ARG A 179 8.01 10.63 7.51
C ARG A 179 9.40 11.07 7.01
N PRO A 180 9.94 12.22 7.49
CA PRO A 180 9.35 13.19 8.40
C PRO A 180 8.40 14.17 7.69
N TYR A 181 7.39 14.66 8.41
CA TYR A 181 6.47 15.69 7.92
C TYR A 181 7.02 17.08 8.19
N LYS A 182 6.75 18.02 7.29
CA LYS A 182 7.20 19.41 7.42
C LYS A 182 6.04 20.37 7.65
N GLN A 183 5.89 20.84 8.87
CA GLN A 183 4.91 21.86 9.23
C GLN A 183 5.10 23.15 8.42
N GLY A 184 3.99 23.76 8.02
CA GLY A 184 3.96 25.02 7.25
C GLY A 184 4.40 24.89 5.79
N ALA A 185 4.60 23.69 5.26
CA ALA A 185 4.98 23.45 3.87
C ALA A 185 3.80 23.35 2.89
N TYR A 186 2.58 23.65 3.33
CA TYR A 186 1.35 23.41 2.57
C TYR A 186 0.50 24.67 2.44
N ASP A 187 -0.02 24.91 1.24
CA ASP A 187 -0.82 26.11 0.93
C ASP A 187 -2.19 26.10 1.64
N ASN A 188 -2.79 24.93 1.83
CA ASN A 188 -4.07 24.74 2.51
C ASN A 188 -3.98 23.59 3.51
N PRO A 189 -3.35 23.81 4.69
CA PRO A 189 -3.09 22.74 5.65
C PRO A 189 -4.37 22.29 6.37
N TYR A 190 -4.47 21.01 6.70
CA TYR A 190 -5.48 20.53 7.65
C TYR A 190 -5.22 21.09 9.04
N ARG A 191 -6.29 21.36 9.79
CA ARG A 191 -6.22 21.69 11.22
C ARG A 191 -6.36 20.42 12.06
N PRO A 192 -5.70 20.34 13.24
CA PRO A 192 -5.87 19.22 14.17
C PRO A 192 -7.32 18.95 14.61
N SER A 193 -8.17 19.97 14.56
CA SER A 193 -9.60 19.83 14.84
C SER A 193 -10.41 19.20 13.71
N GLU A 194 -9.85 19.09 12.51
CA GLU A 194 -10.50 18.48 11.34
C GLU A 194 -10.20 16.98 11.22
N VAL A 195 -9.14 16.49 11.86
CA VAL A 195 -8.72 15.09 11.65
C VAL A 195 -9.59 14.09 12.39
N ILE A 196 -9.70 12.90 11.81
CA ILE A 196 -10.36 11.76 12.41
C ILE A 196 -9.28 10.86 12.99
N ILE A 197 -9.36 10.61 14.30
CA ILE A 197 -8.46 9.69 14.99
C ILE A 197 -8.96 8.25 14.77
N PRO A 198 -8.15 7.36 14.17
CA PRO A 198 -8.50 5.95 14.08
C PRO A 198 -8.74 5.35 15.48
N PRO A 199 -9.67 4.40 15.62
CA PRO A 199 -10.10 3.90 16.94
C PRO A 199 -8.98 3.21 17.74
N TYR A 200 -7.89 2.83 17.08
CA TYR A 200 -6.71 2.17 17.66
C TYR A 200 -5.54 3.13 17.92
N LEU A 201 -5.76 4.44 17.80
CA LEU A 201 -4.81 5.48 18.21
C LEU A 201 -5.46 6.37 19.30
N PRO A 202 -4.70 6.82 20.30
CA PRO A 202 -5.25 7.69 21.34
C PRO A 202 -5.52 9.10 20.80
N ASP A 203 -6.66 9.67 21.21
CA ASP A 203 -7.03 11.04 20.86
C ASP A 203 -6.31 12.03 21.80
N SER A 204 -5.11 12.46 21.38
CA SER A 204 -4.33 13.51 22.05
C SER A 204 -4.07 14.69 21.11
N PRO A 205 -3.75 15.89 21.64
CA PRO A 205 -3.33 17.03 20.82
C PRO A 205 -2.16 16.70 19.89
N GLU A 206 -1.16 15.97 20.38
CA GLU A 206 0.02 15.55 19.63
C GLU A 206 -0.34 14.58 18.50
N MET A 207 -1.25 13.62 18.76
CA MET A 207 -1.72 12.69 17.74
C MET A 207 -2.53 13.40 16.65
N ARG A 208 -3.38 14.36 17.04
CA ARG A 208 -4.17 15.17 16.09
C ARG A 208 -3.28 16.01 15.17
N GLU A 209 -2.22 16.61 15.72
CA GLU A 209 -1.23 17.36 14.94
C GLU A 209 -0.51 16.42 13.95
N ASP A 210 -0.06 15.26 14.42
CA ASP A 210 0.68 14.29 13.61
C ASP A 210 -0.18 13.76 12.43
N ILE A 211 -1.47 13.50 12.67
CA ILE A 211 -2.40 13.09 11.60
C ILE A 211 -2.74 14.25 10.65
N ALA A 212 -2.80 15.50 11.14
CA ALA A 212 -3.06 16.65 10.28
C ALA A 212 -1.90 16.86 9.28
N ASP A 213 -0.67 16.73 9.78
CA ASP A 213 0.53 16.74 8.95
C ASP A 213 0.55 15.56 7.97
N TYR A 214 0.15 14.37 8.39
CA TYR A 214 0.00 13.21 7.52
C TYR A 214 -1.00 13.45 6.36
N TYR A 215 -2.20 13.97 6.65
CA TYR A 215 -3.21 14.26 5.63
C TYR A 215 -2.72 15.28 4.59
N ASN A 216 -1.88 16.22 5.00
CA ASN A 216 -1.26 17.16 4.06
C ASN A 216 -0.37 16.44 3.04
N GLU A 217 0.40 15.44 3.47
CA GLU A 217 1.23 14.63 2.57
C GLU A 217 0.42 13.76 1.62
N VAL A 218 -0.69 13.20 2.12
CA VAL A 218 -1.64 12.47 1.27
C VAL A 218 -2.20 13.37 0.15
N THR A 219 -2.56 14.61 0.51
CA THR A 219 -3.08 15.59 -0.47
C THR A 219 -2.00 16.01 -1.48
N ARG A 220 -0.74 16.09 -1.06
CA ARG A 220 0.40 16.36 -1.96
C ARG A 220 0.62 15.19 -2.94
N PHE A 221 0.53 13.95 -2.46
CA PHE A 221 0.57 12.77 -3.34
C PHE A 221 -0.53 12.83 -4.42
N ASP A 222 -1.77 13.13 -4.03
CA ASP A 222 -2.87 13.31 -4.99
C ASP A 222 -2.60 14.44 -6.01
N THR A 223 -2.01 15.54 -5.56
CA THR A 223 -1.62 16.65 -6.44
C THR A 223 -0.57 16.20 -7.48
N HIS A 224 0.40 15.39 -7.08
CA HIS A 224 1.39 14.82 -8.01
C HIS A 224 0.74 13.83 -9.01
N VAL A 225 -0.22 13.02 -8.56
CA VAL A 225 -1.04 12.17 -9.45
C VAL A 225 -1.73 13.05 -10.49
N GLY A 226 -2.40 14.13 -10.05
CA GLY A 226 -3.09 15.08 -10.93
C GLY A 226 -2.18 15.69 -12.00
N ALA A 227 -0.94 16.06 -11.65
CA ALA A 227 0.02 16.61 -12.61
C ALA A 227 0.34 15.64 -13.75
N VAL A 228 0.52 14.36 -13.44
CA VAL A 228 0.76 13.33 -14.46
C VAL A 228 -0.50 13.05 -15.28
N LEU A 229 -1.68 12.98 -14.65
CA LEU A 229 -2.94 12.80 -15.37
C LEU A 229 -3.19 13.94 -16.36
N ASN A 230 -2.87 15.19 -15.99
CA ASN A 230 -2.97 16.34 -16.88
C ASN A 230 -2.06 16.21 -18.10
N LEU A 231 -0.78 15.83 -17.90
CA LEU A 231 0.13 15.57 -19.01
C LEU A 231 -0.41 14.48 -19.96
N LEU A 232 -0.90 13.35 -19.42
CA LEU A 232 -1.44 12.27 -20.26
C LEU A 232 -2.70 12.71 -21.02
N ARG A 233 -3.51 13.63 -20.49
CA ARG A 233 -4.64 14.22 -21.23
C ARG A 233 -4.17 15.14 -22.34
N GLU A 234 -3.20 16.01 -22.06
CA GLU A 234 -2.59 16.91 -23.06
C GLU A 234 -1.99 16.12 -24.23
N GLU A 235 -1.32 15.00 -23.92
CA GLU A 235 -0.73 14.09 -24.91
C GLU A 235 -1.74 13.13 -25.55
N LYS A 236 -3.01 13.13 -25.11
CA LYS A 236 -4.07 12.19 -25.53
C LYS A 236 -3.73 10.71 -25.29
N GLU A 237 -2.88 10.43 -24.32
CA GLU A 237 -2.44 9.08 -23.94
C GLU A 237 -3.21 8.52 -22.74
N LEU A 238 -4.02 9.33 -22.05
CA LEU A 238 -4.71 8.90 -20.83
C LEU A 238 -5.56 7.64 -21.04
N THR A 239 -6.34 7.57 -22.13
CA THR A 239 -7.22 6.41 -22.38
C THR A 239 -6.44 5.16 -22.80
N ASN A 240 -5.26 5.34 -23.40
CA ASN A 240 -4.33 4.27 -23.77
C ASN A 240 -3.43 3.83 -22.60
N THR A 241 -3.58 4.44 -21.42
CA THR A 241 -2.75 4.13 -20.25
C THR A 241 -3.56 3.40 -19.19
N LEU A 242 -3.16 2.16 -18.86
CA LEU A 242 -3.61 1.47 -17.67
C LEU A 242 -2.93 2.11 -16.46
N ILE A 243 -3.73 2.61 -15.51
CA ILE A 243 -3.26 3.31 -14.33
C ILE A 243 -3.66 2.53 -13.07
N ILE A 244 -2.70 2.27 -12.20
CA ILE A 244 -2.89 1.72 -10.86
C ILE A 244 -2.50 2.78 -9.83
N VAL A 245 -3.34 2.97 -8.80
CA VAL A 245 -2.98 3.74 -7.60
C VAL A 245 -2.98 2.80 -6.40
N MET A 246 -1.85 2.74 -5.68
CA MET A 246 -1.69 1.89 -4.50
C MET A 246 -0.67 2.42 -3.48
N THR A 247 -0.41 1.65 -2.42
CA THR A 247 0.68 1.87 -1.46
C THR A 247 1.49 0.59 -1.24
N ASP A 248 2.68 0.69 -0.64
CA ASP A 248 3.55 -0.45 -0.35
C ASP A 248 3.37 -1.03 1.06
N ASN A 249 2.78 -0.28 2.01
CA ASN A 249 2.42 -0.74 3.35
C ASN A 249 1.50 0.29 4.03
N GLY A 250 0.95 -0.09 5.19
CA GLY A 250 0.18 0.81 6.04
C GLY A 250 0.90 2.08 6.47
N ARG A 251 0.13 3.01 7.02
CA ARG A 251 0.58 4.30 7.57
C ARG A 251 1.66 4.15 8.67
N PRO A 252 2.52 5.15 8.90
CA PRO A 252 3.62 5.05 9.86
C PRO A 252 3.17 5.43 11.29
N PHE A 253 2.19 4.68 11.80
CA PHE A 253 1.61 4.83 13.14
C PHE A 253 1.56 3.47 13.86
N ALA A 254 1.27 3.49 15.17
CA ALA A 254 1.07 2.28 15.94
C ALA A 254 0.00 1.36 15.32
N GLN A 255 0.26 0.06 15.39
CA GLN A 255 -0.60 -0.99 14.85
C GLN A 255 -0.80 -0.99 13.33
N CYS A 256 0.01 -0.24 12.57
CA CYS A 256 -0.13 -0.10 11.11
C CYS A 256 1.07 -0.74 10.37
N LYS A 257 1.98 0.05 9.80
CA LYS A 257 3.25 -0.45 9.23
C LYS A 257 3.94 -1.39 10.22
N THR A 258 4.56 -2.46 9.72
CA THR A 258 5.14 -3.60 10.46
C THR A 258 4.13 -4.51 11.19
N ARG A 259 2.84 -4.45 10.83
CA ARG A 259 1.82 -5.42 11.24
C ARG A 259 1.25 -6.15 10.04
N VAL A 260 0.93 -7.44 10.20
CA VAL A 260 0.19 -8.21 9.19
C VAL A 260 -1.33 -8.17 9.44
N ASN A 261 -1.84 -7.14 10.10
CA ASN A 261 -3.27 -6.83 10.24
C ASN A 261 -3.74 -5.93 9.08
N THR A 262 -5.04 -5.62 9.01
CA THR A 262 -5.60 -4.81 7.92
C THR A 262 -4.95 -3.43 7.80
N GLN A 263 -4.63 -2.76 8.91
CA GLN A 263 -3.96 -1.46 8.89
C GLN A 263 -2.58 -1.52 8.24
N GLY A 264 -1.87 -2.63 8.42
CA GLY A 264 -0.51 -2.79 7.92
C GLY A 264 -0.42 -3.33 6.49
N ILE A 265 -1.37 -4.16 6.06
CA ILE A 265 -1.29 -4.86 4.75
C ILE A 265 -2.45 -4.60 3.80
N LYS A 266 -3.56 -3.97 4.20
CA LYS A 266 -4.59 -3.55 3.24
C LYS A 266 -4.13 -2.27 2.55
N SER A 267 -4.18 -2.25 1.22
CA SER A 267 -3.79 -1.10 0.41
C SER A 267 -5.02 -0.51 -0.27
N PRO A 268 -5.13 0.82 -0.44
CA PRO A 268 -6.02 1.33 -1.46
C PRO A 268 -5.53 0.77 -2.81
N PHE A 269 -6.42 0.25 -3.64
CA PHE A 269 -6.07 -0.26 -4.96
C PHE A 269 -7.16 0.13 -5.96
N ILE A 270 -6.80 1.01 -6.89
CA ILE A 270 -7.70 1.53 -7.93
C ILE A 270 -7.05 1.25 -9.27
N VAL A 271 -7.82 0.66 -10.20
CA VAL A 271 -7.40 0.40 -11.58
C VAL A 271 -8.26 1.21 -12.53
N PHE A 272 -7.65 2.13 -13.27
CA PHE A 272 -8.28 2.87 -14.35
C PHE A 272 -7.73 2.37 -15.68
N TYR A 273 -8.61 1.79 -16.51
CA TYR A 273 -8.30 1.50 -17.90
C TYR A 273 -9.59 1.34 -18.71
N PRO A 274 -10.02 2.38 -19.46
CA PRO A 274 -11.37 2.45 -20.02
C PRO A 274 -11.68 1.38 -21.09
N HIS A 275 -10.65 0.75 -21.66
CA HIS A 275 -10.82 -0.34 -22.63
C HIS A 275 -11.27 -1.67 -21.98
N ILE A 276 -11.00 -1.86 -20.68
CA ILE A 276 -11.39 -3.05 -19.92
C ILE A 276 -12.46 -2.69 -18.88
N VAL A 277 -12.19 -1.68 -18.05
CA VAL A 277 -13.14 -1.17 -17.06
C VAL A 277 -14.06 -0.15 -17.74
N ARG A 278 -15.10 -0.64 -18.40
CA ARG A 278 -16.01 0.19 -19.22
C ARG A 278 -16.92 1.11 -18.41
N LYS A 279 -17.21 0.73 -17.17
CA LYS A 279 -18.03 1.51 -16.23
C LYS A 279 -17.32 1.47 -14.88
N GLY A 280 -17.20 2.64 -14.25
CA GLY A 280 -16.67 2.73 -12.90
C GLY A 280 -17.45 1.84 -11.92
N GLY A 281 -16.75 1.25 -10.96
CA GLY A 281 -17.34 0.29 -10.04
C GLY A 281 -16.46 -0.05 -8.86
N VAL A 282 -16.98 -0.94 -8.03
CA VAL A 282 -16.31 -1.47 -6.85
C VAL A 282 -16.34 -2.99 -6.95
N THR A 283 -15.25 -3.64 -6.54
CA THR A 283 -15.21 -5.09 -6.35
C THR A 283 -14.84 -5.43 -4.90
N SER A 284 -15.57 -6.39 -4.34
CA SER A 284 -15.23 -7.02 -3.06
C SER A 284 -14.38 -8.30 -3.21
N SER A 285 -14.00 -8.65 -4.44
CA SER A 285 -13.18 -9.83 -4.71
C SER A 285 -11.79 -9.66 -4.10
N LEU A 286 -11.28 -10.76 -3.55
CA LEU A 286 -9.99 -10.77 -2.89
C LEU A 286 -8.87 -10.70 -3.94
N ALA A 287 -7.89 -9.83 -3.73
CA ALA A 287 -6.74 -9.64 -4.59
C ALA A 287 -5.47 -9.41 -3.74
N SER A 288 -4.30 -9.72 -4.32
CA SER A 288 -3.01 -9.54 -3.65
C SER A 288 -1.96 -8.83 -4.50
N ALA A 289 -0.97 -8.22 -3.86
CA ALA A 289 0.15 -7.57 -4.56
C ALA A 289 0.88 -8.47 -5.56
N VAL A 290 0.98 -9.78 -5.30
CA VAL A 290 1.59 -10.74 -6.24
C VAL A 290 0.81 -10.89 -7.55
N ASP A 291 -0.44 -10.42 -7.60
CA ASP A 291 -1.32 -10.50 -8.77
C ASP A 291 -1.07 -9.40 -9.79
N ILE A 292 -0.38 -8.33 -9.40
CA ILE A 292 -0.07 -7.21 -10.29
C ILE A 292 0.76 -7.70 -11.47
N ALA A 293 1.87 -8.40 -11.21
CA ALA A 293 2.77 -8.90 -12.24
C ALA A 293 2.08 -9.78 -13.31
N PRO A 294 1.36 -10.87 -12.96
CA PRO A 294 0.67 -11.67 -13.97
C PRO A 294 -0.43 -10.88 -14.71
N THR A 295 -1.13 -9.97 -14.02
CA THR A 295 -2.18 -9.13 -14.66
C THR A 295 -1.59 -8.23 -15.73
N LEU A 296 -0.52 -7.51 -15.41
CA LEU A 296 0.10 -6.56 -16.32
C LEU A 296 0.76 -7.27 -17.52
N LEU A 297 1.37 -8.42 -17.29
CA LEU A 297 1.94 -9.22 -18.38
C LEU A 297 0.86 -9.77 -19.32
N GLU A 298 -0.28 -10.22 -18.80
CA GLU A 298 -1.39 -10.69 -19.63
C GLU A 298 -2.02 -9.56 -20.44
N ILE A 299 -2.29 -8.40 -19.83
CA ILE A 299 -2.84 -7.22 -20.54
C ILE A 299 -1.88 -6.70 -21.60
N ALA A 300 -0.57 -6.77 -21.35
CA ALA A 300 0.45 -6.34 -22.31
C ALA A 300 0.77 -7.38 -23.39
N ASP A 301 0.10 -8.55 -23.40
CA ASP A 301 0.46 -9.72 -24.21
C ASP A 301 1.97 -10.04 -24.15
N ALA A 302 2.53 -9.97 -22.94
CA ALA A 302 3.94 -10.23 -22.66
C ALA A 302 4.13 -11.61 -22.06
N LYS A 303 5.28 -12.24 -22.34
CA LYS A 303 5.62 -13.55 -21.77
C LYS A 303 5.61 -13.48 -20.25
N ARG A 304 4.93 -14.44 -19.60
CA ARG A 304 4.93 -14.59 -18.14
C ARG A 304 6.35 -14.72 -17.59
N SER A 305 6.62 -14.02 -16.49
CA SER A 305 7.86 -14.17 -15.73
C SER A 305 7.92 -15.57 -15.09
N PRO A 306 9.09 -16.24 -15.05
CA PRO A 306 9.25 -17.48 -14.28
C PRO A 306 8.97 -17.26 -12.79
N GLY A 307 8.32 -18.23 -12.14
CA GLY A 307 8.13 -18.22 -10.69
C GLY A 307 7.00 -17.33 -10.16
N LEU A 308 6.17 -16.73 -11.03
CA LEU A 308 4.98 -15.98 -10.59
C LEU A 308 4.08 -16.83 -9.69
N GLN A 309 3.73 -16.29 -8.53
CA GLN A 309 2.87 -16.92 -7.53
C GLN A 309 1.47 -16.28 -7.44
N GLY A 310 1.28 -15.14 -8.12
CA GLY A 310 -0.02 -14.50 -8.26
C GLY A 310 -0.89 -15.05 -9.40
N ILE A 311 -2.14 -14.59 -9.41
CA ILE A 311 -3.15 -14.91 -10.41
C ILE A 311 -3.59 -13.61 -11.06
N SER A 312 -3.82 -13.61 -12.37
CA SER A 312 -4.26 -12.40 -13.06
C SER A 312 -5.61 -11.91 -12.57
N LEU A 313 -5.74 -10.59 -12.37
CA LEU A 313 -6.96 -9.88 -12.01
C LEU A 313 -7.77 -9.49 -13.26
N LEU A 314 -7.30 -9.78 -14.48
CA LEU A 314 -8.01 -9.45 -15.72
C LEU A 314 -9.48 -9.96 -15.73
N PRO A 315 -9.80 -11.16 -15.22
CA PRO A 315 -11.21 -11.58 -15.09
C PRO A 315 -12.05 -10.65 -14.22
N ILE A 316 -11.48 -10.13 -13.12
CA ILE A 316 -12.15 -9.18 -12.21
C ILE A 316 -12.30 -7.80 -12.88
N LEU A 317 -11.28 -7.36 -13.62
CA LEU A 317 -11.35 -6.09 -14.36
C LEU A 317 -12.45 -6.10 -15.43
N ASN A 318 -12.71 -7.25 -16.06
CA ASN A 318 -13.79 -7.43 -17.02
C ASN A 318 -15.17 -7.59 -16.34
N ASN A 319 -15.21 -8.34 -15.24
CA ASN A 319 -16.42 -8.56 -14.46
C ASN A 319 -16.11 -8.46 -12.95
N PRO A 320 -16.46 -7.32 -12.30
CA PRO A 320 -16.16 -7.04 -10.90
C PRO A 320 -16.61 -8.08 -9.88
N ASP A 321 -17.61 -8.90 -10.22
CA ASP A 321 -18.13 -9.95 -9.33
C ASP A 321 -17.34 -11.26 -9.43
N THR A 322 -16.36 -11.35 -10.34
CA THR A 322 -15.54 -12.56 -10.53
C THR A 322 -14.61 -12.77 -9.34
N GLU A 323 -14.44 -14.01 -8.92
CA GLU A 323 -13.47 -14.42 -7.92
C GLU A 323 -12.35 -15.23 -8.56
N VAL A 324 -11.09 -14.87 -8.27
CA VAL A 324 -9.91 -15.60 -8.77
C VAL A 324 -9.10 -16.29 -7.67
N ARG A 325 -9.45 -16.04 -6.40
CA ARG A 325 -8.82 -16.63 -5.22
C ARG A 325 -9.78 -16.64 -4.03
N GLU A 326 -9.56 -17.59 -3.14
CA GLU A 326 -10.20 -17.65 -1.81
C GLU A 326 -9.30 -17.06 -0.71
N PHE A 327 -7.97 -17.20 -0.87
CA PHE A 327 -6.98 -16.81 0.12
C PHE A 327 -5.96 -15.80 -0.42
N ALA A 328 -5.53 -14.89 0.42
CA ALA A 328 -4.33 -14.08 0.27
C ALA A 328 -3.43 -14.27 1.49
N PHE A 329 -2.15 -13.95 1.36
CA PHE A 329 -1.15 -14.20 2.39
C PHE A 329 -0.25 -12.98 2.57
N ALA A 330 0.22 -12.78 3.79
CA ALA A 330 1.22 -11.75 4.09
C ALA A 330 2.25 -12.22 5.11
N GLU A 331 3.42 -11.61 5.05
CA GLU A 331 4.57 -11.91 5.87
C GLU A 331 5.10 -10.65 6.58
N HIS A 332 5.57 -10.83 7.80
CA HIS A 332 6.46 -9.90 8.45
C HIS A 332 7.64 -10.68 9.03
N ASN A 333 8.83 -10.37 8.52
CA ASN A 333 10.09 -10.95 8.97
C ASN A 333 10.86 -9.86 9.74
N TRP A 334 12.15 -9.67 9.48
CA TRP A 334 12.88 -8.57 10.08
C TRP A 334 12.54 -7.24 9.37
N HIS A 335 12.05 -6.29 10.15
CA HIS A 335 12.21 -4.86 9.88
C HIS A 335 13.34 -4.35 10.79
N ALA A 336 13.46 -3.07 11.09
CA ALA A 336 14.46 -2.59 12.05
C ALA A 336 14.48 -3.33 13.44
N PHE A 337 13.44 -4.10 13.75
CA PHE A 337 13.35 -5.08 14.84
C PHE A 337 12.95 -6.49 14.35
N LYS A 338 13.24 -7.51 15.17
CA LYS A 338 12.85 -8.91 14.93
C LYS A 338 11.34 -9.10 14.94
N ALA A 339 10.83 -9.74 13.89
CA ALA A 339 9.51 -10.36 13.87
C ALA A 339 9.54 -11.61 12.98
N TYR A 340 8.55 -12.48 13.19
CA TYR A 340 8.22 -13.56 12.28
C TYR A 340 6.73 -13.86 12.41
N GLU A 341 5.94 -13.20 11.56
CA GLU A 341 4.48 -13.29 11.53
C GLU A 341 4.02 -13.69 10.13
N ARG A 342 2.93 -14.45 10.08
CA ARG A 342 2.24 -14.80 8.83
C ARG A 342 0.76 -14.55 8.98
N ALA A 343 0.13 -14.05 7.92
CA ALA A 343 -1.31 -13.89 7.84
C ALA A 343 -1.93 -14.70 6.71
N VAL A 344 -3.09 -15.29 6.98
CA VAL A 344 -4.02 -15.81 5.97
C VAL A 344 -5.24 -14.88 5.97
N ILE A 345 -5.57 -14.36 4.80
CA ILE A 345 -6.67 -13.43 4.59
C ILE A 345 -7.72 -14.11 3.71
N THR A 346 -8.98 -14.06 4.14
CA THR A 346 -10.16 -14.40 3.34
C THR A 346 -11.04 -13.16 3.19
N LYS A 347 -12.19 -13.27 2.52
CA LYS A 347 -13.20 -12.19 2.51
C LYS A 347 -13.78 -11.91 3.91
N GLU A 348 -13.78 -12.90 4.80
CA GLU A 348 -14.48 -12.84 6.08
C GLU A 348 -13.54 -12.67 7.28
N PHE A 349 -12.32 -13.20 7.18
CA PHE A 349 -11.40 -13.31 8.30
C PHE A 349 -9.98 -12.93 7.91
N ILE A 350 -9.24 -12.48 8.92
CA ILE A 350 -7.79 -12.50 8.91
C ILE A 350 -7.29 -13.31 10.10
N TYR A 351 -6.48 -14.31 9.81
CA TYR A 351 -5.79 -15.15 10.78
C TYR A 351 -4.31 -14.80 10.77
N ILE A 352 -3.73 -14.57 11.95
CA ILE A 352 -2.32 -14.22 12.13
C ILE A 352 -1.68 -15.27 13.03
N LYS A 353 -0.52 -15.77 12.63
CA LYS A 353 0.37 -16.58 13.45
C LYS A 353 1.63 -15.78 13.77
N ASN A 354 1.96 -15.69 15.05
CA ASN A 354 3.16 -15.04 15.56
C ASN A 354 4.08 -16.09 16.21
N TRP A 355 5.29 -16.25 15.69
CA TRP A 355 6.28 -17.19 16.24
C TRP A 355 7.16 -16.60 17.33
N LEU A 356 7.11 -15.28 17.56
CA LEU A 356 7.85 -14.58 18.61
C LEU A 356 6.90 -13.86 19.57
N PRO A 357 5.99 -14.59 20.27
CA PRO A 357 5.01 -13.97 21.16
C PRO A 357 5.66 -13.29 22.37
N HIS A 358 6.87 -13.66 22.78
CA HIS A 358 7.59 -13.00 23.88
C HIS A 358 8.14 -11.61 23.51
N LEU A 359 8.06 -11.20 22.25
CA LEU A 359 8.45 -9.86 21.78
C LEU A 359 7.22 -8.98 21.51
N SER A 360 7.34 -7.69 21.83
CA SER A 360 6.39 -6.66 21.40
C SER A 360 6.52 -6.41 19.88
N ASN A 361 5.50 -5.79 19.27
CA ASN A 361 5.58 -5.32 17.88
C ASN A 361 5.56 -3.78 17.85
N PRO A 362 6.73 -3.14 17.97
CA PRO A 362 6.81 -1.69 18.09
C PRO A 362 6.58 -0.98 16.74
N VAL A 363 6.55 0.35 16.75
CA VAL A 363 6.48 1.16 15.53
C VAL A 363 7.85 1.35 14.88
N VAL A 364 7.88 1.77 13.61
CA VAL A 364 9.14 2.07 12.91
C VAL A 364 9.88 3.27 13.52
N GLY A 365 11.21 3.28 13.40
CA GLY A 365 12.08 4.25 14.10
C GLY A 365 11.77 5.73 13.87
N ASP A 366 11.26 6.10 12.70
CA ASP A 366 10.85 7.49 12.41
C ASP A 366 9.59 7.89 13.19
N ALA A 367 8.66 6.96 13.41
CA ALA A 367 7.46 7.18 14.21
C ALA A 367 7.76 7.22 15.71
N MET A 368 8.77 6.46 16.17
CA MET A 368 9.17 6.43 17.58
C MET A 368 9.64 7.77 18.15
N ARG A 369 10.01 8.71 17.29
CA ARG A 369 10.59 10.00 17.66
C ARG A 369 9.55 11.13 17.65
N THR A 370 8.31 10.84 17.31
CA THR A 370 7.28 11.87 17.18
C THR A 370 6.73 12.25 18.56
N PRO A 371 6.28 13.50 18.75
CA PRO A 371 5.58 13.90 19.97
C PRO A 371 4.39 12.99 20.31
N ALA A 372 3.64 12.56 19.29
CA ALA A 372 2.50 11.66 19.44
C ALA A 372 2.93 10.31 20.07
N TYR A 373 3.97 9.68 19.54
CA TYR A 373 4.46 8.41 20.09
C TYR A 373 5.08 8.56 21.48
N LEU A 374 5.87 9.61 21.71
CA LEU A 374 6.46 9.87 23.02
C LEU A 374 5.40 10.11 24.10
N GLN A 375 4.30 10.77 23.74
CA GLN A 375 3.15 10.93 24.63
C GLN A 375 2.47 9.57 24.92
N MET A 376 2.27 8.73 23.91
CA MET A 376 1.76 7.37 24.09
C MET A 376 2.62 6.54 25.05
N LEU A 377 3.95 6.56 24.86
CA LEU A 377 4.90 5.86 25.72
C LEU A 377 4.84 6.37 27.16
N ALA A 378 4.83 7.68 27.37
CA ALA A 378 4.72 8.28 28.70
C ALA A 378 3.41 7.91 29.40
N ASP A 379 2.30 7.79 28.67
CA ASP A 379 1.03 7.35 29.22
C ASP A 379 1.00 5.85 29.50
N PHE A 380 1.66 5.03 28.69
CA PHE A 380 1.82 3.60 28.96
C PHE A 380 2.62 3.35 30.24
N GLU A 381 3.77 4.02 30.40
CA GLU A 381 4.64 3.94 31.58
C GLU A 381 3.91 4.34 32.87
N LYS A 382 3.02 5.33 32.78
CA LYS A 382 2.20 5.80 33.92
C LYS A 382 0.92 5.00 34.15
N GLY A 383 0.65 3.96 33.34
CA GLY A 383 -0.57 3.16 33.41
C GLY A 383 -1.84 3.93 33.04
N ARG A 384 -1.72 4.98 32.22
CA ARG A 384 -2.82 5.86 31.77
C ARG A 384 -3.28 5.58 30.35
N LEU A 385 -2.50 4.85 29.56
CA LEU A 385 -2.85 4.49 28.19
C LEU A 385 -3.93 3.40 28.18
N GLY A 386 -5.03 3.60 27.43
CA GLY A 386 -6.09 2.59 27.29
C GLY A 386 -5.60 1.31 26.60
N GLU A 387 -6.15 0.15 26.99
CA GLU A 387 -5.70 -1.19 26.57
C GLU A 387 -5.58 -1.35 25.04
N ILE A 388 -6.59 -0.87 24.30
CA ILE A 388 -6.63 -0.93 22.83
C ILE A 388 -5.48 -0.20 22.12
N TYR A 389 -4.74 0.66 22.82
CA TYR A 389 -3.60 1.42 22.28
C TYR A 389 -2.25 0.81 22.67
N GLN A 390 -2.22 -0.20 23.54
CA GLN A 390 -1.00 -0.71 24.15
C GLN A 390 -0.28 -1.79 23.34
N ASP A 391 -0.90 -2.31 22.27
CA ASP A 391 -0.39 -3.44 21.49
C ASP A 391 1.10 -3.29 21.08
N CYS A 392 1.53 -2.06 20.73
CA CYS A 392 2.92 -1.80 20.33
C CYS A 392 3.95 -1.81 21.48
N PHE A 393 3.50 -1.86 22.73
CA PHE A 393 4.34 -1.82 23.93
C PHE A 393 4.35 -3.14 24.73
N ILE A 394 3.35 -4.01 24.50
CA ILE A 394 3.14 -5.19 25.35
C ILE A 394 3.82 -6.45 24.83
N ALA A 395 4.28 -7.26 25.77
CA ALA A 395 4.65 -8.65 25.59
C ALA A 395 4.28 -9.44 26.87
N PRO A 396 3.93 -10.74 26.78
CA PRO A 396 3.79 -11.50 25.55
C PRO A 396 2.54 -11.10 24.75
N ARG A 397 2.63 -11.17 23.42
CA ARG A 397 1.51 -11.05 22.49
C ARG A 397 0.84 -12.41 22.29
N SER A 398 -0.33 -12.41 21.66
CA SER A 398 -1.00 -13.66 21.27
C SER A 398 -0.14 -14.41 20.24
N GLU A 399 -0.01 -15.73 20.40
CA GLU A 399 0.65 -16.59 19.41
C GLU A 399 -0.22 -16.75 18.15
N GLU A 400 -1.55 -16.72 18.33
CA GLU A 400 -2.53 -16.82 17.26
C GLU A 400 -3.62 -15.78 17.45
N GLU A 401 -3.94 -15.09 16.36
CA GLU A 401 -4.97 -14.07 16.31
C GLU A 401 -5.94 -14.37 15.17
N LEU A 402 -7.23 -14.18 15.40
CA LEU A 402 -8.27 -14.31 14.39
C LEU A 402 -9.22 -13.13 14.54
N TYR A 403 -9.52 -12.45 13.44
CA TYR A 403 -10.41 -11.30 13.41
C TYR A 403 -11.45 -11.45 12.30
N SER A 404 -12.68 -10.99 12.56
CA SER A 404 -13.76 -10.97 11.58
C SER A 404 -13.79 -9.62 10.87
N LEU A 405 -13.46 -9.58 9.58
CA LEU A 405 -13.33 -8.34 8.80
C LEU A 405 -14.65 -7.58 8.68
N ALA A 406 -15.78 -8.29 8.64
CA ALA A 406 -17.10 -7.67 8.56
C ALA A 406 -17.54 -6.97 9.85
N LYS A 407 -17.03 -7.40 11.03
CA LYS A 407 -17.42 -6.87 12.34
C LYS A 407 -16.35 -5.98 12.97
N ASP A 408 -15.10 -6.22 12.60
CA ASP A 408 -13.92 -5.63 13.19
C ASP A 408 -12.83 -5.52 12.12
N ILE A 409 -13.04 -4.58 11.18
CA ILE A 409 -12.10 -4.31 10.09
C ILE A 409 -10.75 -3.82 10.62
N HIS A 410 -10.69 -3.30 11.85
CA HIS A 410 -9.48 -2.81 12.49
C HIS A 410 -8.78 -3.86 13.36
N CYS A 411 -9.23 -5.11 13.36
CA CYS A 411 -8.56 -6.22 14.06
C CYS A 411 -8.24 -5.91 15.53
N LEU A 412 -9.21 -5.37 16.28
CA LEU A 412 -9.01 -4.98 17.69
C LEU A 412 -9.48 -6.05 18.68
N ASN A 413 -10.29 -7.01 18.23
CA ASN A 413 -10.88 -8.05 19.07
C ASN A 413 -10.49 -9.45 18.59
N ASN A 414 -9.43 -10.01 19.17
CA ASN A 414 -8.98 -11.37 18.83
C ASN A 414 -10.03 -12.42 19.27
N ILE A 415 -10.64 -13.09 18.30
CA ILE A 415 -11.67 -14.12 18.50
C ILE A 415 -11.14 -15.56 18.40
N ALA A 416 -9.83 -15.78 18.28
CA ALA A 416 -9.23 -17.11 18.12
C ALA A 416 -9.56 -18.07 19.28
N HIS A 417 -9.74 -17.54 20.50
CA HIS A 417 -10.07 -18.32 21.69
C HIS A 417 -11.54 -18.79 21.76
N LYS A 418 -12.43 -18.25 20.91
CA LYS A 418 -13.86 -18.58 20.96
C LYS A 418 -14.10 -20.00 20.47
N ARG A 419 -14.84 -20.79 21.26
CA ARG A 419 -15.21 -22.18 20.91
C ARG A 419 -15.89 -22.28 19.53
N THR A 420 -16.67 -21.28 19.15
CA THR A 420 -17.36 -21.22 17.85
C THR A 420 -16.41 -21.08 16.67
N MET A 421 -15.18 -20.63 16.87
CA MET A 421 -14.17 -20.43 15.81
C MET A 421 -13.19 -21.60 15.67
N LYS A 422 -13.36 -22.69 16.42
CA LYS A 422 -12.42 -23.82 16.45
C LYS A 422 -12.21 -24.48 15.08
N GLU A 423 -13.28 -24.63 14.30
CA GLU A 423 -13.24 -25.24 12.97
C GLU A 423 -12.53 -24.32 11.97
N GLU A 424 -12.91 -23.03 11.95
CA GLU A 424 -12.30 -22.04 11.08
C GLU A 424 -10.81 -21.84 11.40
N LEU A 425 -10.43 -21.81 12.68
CA LEU A 425 -9.03 -21.72 13.09
C LEU A 425 -8.22 -22.94 12.63
N SER A 426 -8.79 -24.14 12.72
CA SER A 426 -8.16 -25.37 12.20
C SER A 426 -7.97 -25.32 10.69
N ARG A 427 -8.96 -24.80 9.96
CA ARG A 427 -8.92 -24.61 8.51
C ARG A 427 -7.81 -23.63 8.12
N LEU A 428 -7.77 -22.44 8.72
CA LEU A 428 -6.81 -21.40 8.39
C LEU A 428 -5.36 -21.77 8.79
N ARG A 429 -5.18 -22.55 9.86
CA ARG A 429 -3.88 -23.18 10.19
C ARG A 429 -3.40 -24.12 9.08
N LEU A 430 -4.27 -24.97 8.57
CA LEU A 430 -3.93 -25.90 7.49
C LEU A 430 -3.61 -25.14 6.19
N VAL A 431 -4.42 -24.13 5.85
CA VAL A 431 -4.18 -23.26 4.71
C VAL A 431 -2.82 -22.56 4.81
N LEU A 432 -2.50 -22.00 5.99
CA LEU A 432 -1.21 -21.38 6.23
C LEU A 432 -0.07 -22.38 6.00
N LYS A 433 -0.16 -23.57 6.61
CA LYS A 433 0.85 -24.61 6.48
C LYS A 433 1.09 -25.01 5.01
N VAL A 434 0.02 -25.27 4.26
CA VAL A 434 0.11 -25.65 2.84
C VAL A 434 0.74 -24.54 2.01
N TRP A 435 0.37 -23.28 2.28
CA TRP A 435 0.97 -22.14 1.59
C TRP A 435 2.46 -22.02 1.92
N GLN A 436 2.85 -22.14 3.19
CA GLN A 436 4.25 -22.09 3.62
C GLN A 436 5.09 -23.16 2.91
N GLU A 437 4.61 -24.40 2.86
CA GLU A 437 5.26 -25.50 2.12
C GLU A 437 5.39 -25.17 0.62
N SER A 438 4.38 -24.53 0.02
CA SER A 438 4.39 -24.18 -1.41
C SER A 438 5.40 -23.09 -1.78
N VAL A 439 5.75 -22.21 -0.85
CA VAL A 439 6.68 -21.09 -1.06
C VAL A 439 8.05 -21.31 -0.43
N GLY A 440 8.27 -22.46 0.22
CA GLY A 440 9.50 -22.79 0.94
C GLY A 440 9.70 -21.96 2.20
N ASP A 441 8.64 -21.42 2.80
CA ASP A 441 8.71 -20.62 4.02
C ASP A 441 8.81 -21.52 5.25
N VAL A 442 9.91 -21.39 5.99
CA VAL A 442 10.20 -22.15 7.20
C VAL A 442 10.70 -21.19 8.27
N PHE A 443 10.12 -21.29 9.47
CA PHE A 443 10.60 -20.50 10.60
C PHE A 443 12.06 -20.84 10.88
N PRO A 444 13.00 -19.89 10.72
CA PRO A 444 14.42 -20.21 10.75
C PRO A 444 14.96 -20.41 12.17
N GLY A 445 14.14 -20.22 13.20
CA GLY A 445 14.61 -20.05 14.58
C GLY A 445 14.97 -18.59 14.87
N GLU A 446 14.72 -18.13 16.10
CA GLU A 446 14.91 -16.73 16.51
C GLU A 446 16.36 -16.25 16.41
N GLU A 447 17.31 -17.17 16.66
CA GLU A 447 18.75 -16.94 16.58
C GLU A 447 19.23 -16.64 15.15
N ASN A 448 18.47 -17.10 14.14
CA ASN A 448 18.79 -16.92 12.73
C ASN A 448 18.05 -15.72 12.09
N ILE A 449 17.23 -15.00 12.87
CA ILE A 449 16.67 -13.72 12.46
C ILE A 449 17.69 -12.61 12.76
N LYS A 450 17.84 -11.68 11.82
CA LYS A 450 18.70 -10.49 11.96
C LYS A 450 18.45 -9.79 13.30
N GLN A 451 19.51 -9.24 13.90
CA GLN A 451 19.42 -8.55 15.19
C GLN A 451 18.80 -7.16 15.05
N ASP A 452 18.15 -6.68 16.11
CA ASP A 452 17.60 -5.33 16.18
C ASP A 452 18.71 -4.29 15.97
N ASP A 453 18.40 -3.19 15.30
CA ASP A 453 19.39 -2.15 14.99
C ASP A 453 19.79 -1.27 16.20
N GLY A 454 19.33 -1.64 17.40
CA GLY A 454 19.63 -0.97 18.67
C GLY A 454 18.93 0.38 18.86
N ARG A 455 18.09 0.83 17.90
CA ARG A 455 17.35 2.10 17.98
C ARG A 455 15.97 1.98 18.63
N PHE A 456 15.60 0.76 19.03
CA PHE A 456 14.36 0.46 19.73
C PHE A 456 14.55 0.67 21.23
N ALA A 457 13.65 1.45 21.85
CA ALA A 457 13.52 1.43 23.30
C ALA A 457 13.24 -0.01 23.71
N ARG A 458 14.05 -0.55 24.64
CA ARG A 458 13.88 -1.93 25.14
C ARG A 458 12.41 -2.15 25.52
N PRO A 459 11.85 -3.35 25.31
CA PRO A 459 10.56 -3.70 25.89
C PRO A 459 10.61 -3.35 27.38
N LEU A 460 9.74 -2.45 27.81
CA LEU A 460 9.54 -2.20 29.23
C LEU A 460 8.78 -3.42 29.75
N GLY A 461 9.53 -4.47 30.11
CA GLY A 461 8.98 -5.60 30.83
C GLY A 461 8.27 -5.09 32.08
N ARG A 462 7.01 -5.48 32.27
CA ARG A 462 6.38 -5.41 33.58
C ARG A 462 6.77 -6.62 34.41
#